data_AF-A0A8C0X7F4-F1
#
_entry.id   AF-A0A8C0X7F4-F1
#
_cell.length_a   1.000
_cell.length_b   1.000
_cell.length_c   1.000
_cell.angle_alpha   90.00
_cell.angle_beta   90.00
_cell.angle_gamma   90.00
#
_symmetry.space_group_name_H-M   'P 1'
#
loop_
_entity.id
_entity.type
_entity.pdbx_description
1 polymer ?
#
loop_
_entity_poly.entity_id
_entity_poly.type
_entity_poly.pdbx_seq_one_letter_code
_entity_poly.pdbx_strand_id
1 'polypeptide(L)'
;MKGLVRCCWVPGLARGVAGGRPCLLWRAQADLGGFSGGERGRDARVREKPPWRVLFFGTDQFAREALQALHAARDNKEEELIEKLEVVTVPSPSPKGLPVKQYAVQSQLPVHEWPDVGSGEYDVGVVASFGRLLSEALILKFPYGILNVHPSCLPRWRGPAPIIHTVLHGDPVTGVTIMQIRPKRFDVGPILNQETILVPPKSTAKELEAVLSRLGANMLISVLKNLPDSLKNGRQQPTEGMTYAPKISAGISCVKWEEQTSEQILRLYRAIGNIIPLQTLWMESTIKLLDLVEVNDSVLEGLKLTGQTAIPGSVVYHKQSQILLVYCKDGWIGVRSLMLKKTLTATDFYNGYLHPWHQKNSHAQPSQCRFQTLRLPTKKQKKKLLLCNSVLSS
;
A
#
# COMPACT_ATOMS: atom_id res chain seq x y z
N MET A 1 51.49 -0.52 5.20
CA MET A 1 51.82 -0.59 6.64
C MET A 1 50.50 -0.53 7.40
N LYS A 2 49.94 -1.71 7.74
CA LYS A 2 49.90 -2.32 9.09
C LYS A 2 49.15 -1.44 10.11
N GLY A 3 47.98 -1.94 10.53
CA GLY A 3 47.15 -1.37 11.59
C GLY A 3 45.91 -2.24 11.86
N LEU A 4 46.12 -3.52 12.17
CA LEU A 4 45.13 -4.48 12.68
C LEU A 4 44.89 -4.20 14.17
N VAL A 5 43.64 -4.11 14.67
CA VAL A 5 43.19 -4.63 15.98
C VAL A 5 41.65 -4.80 15.92
N ARG A 6 41.11 -5.99 15.64
CA ARG A 6 40.67 -7.08 16.54
C ARG A 6 39.61 -6.72 17.60
N CYS A 7 38.44 -7.33 17.41
CA CYS A 7 37.35 -7.47 18.40
C CYS A 7 37.78 -8.32 19.60
N CYS A 8 37.29 -7.96 20.79
CA CYS A 8 37.14 -8.88 21.92
C CYS A 8 35.72 -8.74 22.48
N TRP A 9 34.98 -9.85 22.46
CA TRP A 9 33.79 -10.10 23.27
C TRP A 9 34.25 -10.80 24.56
N VAL A 10 33.68 -10.41 25.70
CA VAL A 10 33.68 -11.20 26.94
C VAL A 10 32.27 -11.13 27.54
N PRO A 11 31.65 -12.25 27.96
CA PRO A 11 30.36 -12.28 28.62
C PRO A 11 30.52 -12.30 30.16
N GLY A 12 29.60 -11.66 30.88
CA GLY A 12 29.56 -11.74 32.35
C GLY A 12 28.25 -11.21 32.94
N LEU A 13 27.53 -12.07 33.66
CA LEU A 13 26.34 -11.80 34.46
C LEU A 13 26.66 -10.88 35.66
N ALA A 14 25.74 -9.98 36.04
CA ALA A 14 25.05 -9.97 37.35
C ALA A 14 24.22 -8.70 37.61
N ARG A 15 23.15 -8.92 38.38
CA ARG A 15 22.10 -8.05 38.95
C ARG A 15 22.55 -6.70 39.54
N GLY A 16 21.66 -5.70 39.53
CA GLY A 16 21.61 -4.66 40.58
C GLY A 16 21.09 -3.26 40.19
N VAL A 17 19.79 -3.03 40.38
CA VAL A 17 19.10 -1.88 41.00
C VAL A 17 19.51 -0.40 40.69
N ALA A 18 18.47 0.37 40.31
CA ALA A 18 18.20 1.81 40.51
C ALA A 18 18.99 2.89 39.75
N GLY A 19 18.23 3.88 39.25
CA GLY A 19 18.76 5.19 38.82
C GLY A 19 18.30 5.65 37.43
N GLY A 20 17.00 5.71 37.18
CA GLY A 20 16.45 6.29 35.94
C GLY A 20 16.75 7.79 35.86
N ARG A 21 17.58 8.19 34.89
CA ARG A 21 17.80 9.60 34.52
C ARG A 21 16.56 10.15 33.81
N PRO A 22 16.08 11.36 34.11
CA PRO A 22 14.91 11.92 33.43
C PRO A 22 15.23 12.33 31.99
N CYS A 23 14.29 12.03 31.11
CA CYS A 23 14.20 12.48 29.73
C CYS A 23 14.30 14.01 29.62
N LEU A 24 15.07 14.47 28.63
CA LEU A 24 15.14 15.85 28.19
C LEU A 24 13.77 16.31 27.66
N LEU A 25 13.04 17.02 28.50
CA LEU A 25 11.91 17.87 28.13
C LEU A 25 12.45 19.09 27.37
N TRP A 26 12.00 19.26 26.13
CA TRP A 26 12.16 20.51 25.39
C TRP A 26 11.29 21.57 26.07
N ARG A 27 11.92 22.48 26.83
CA ARG A 27 11.30 23.71 27.31
C ARG A 27 11.68 24.84 26.36
N ALA A 28 10.67 25.52 25.83
CA ALA A 28 10.80 26.87 25.27
C ALA A 28 11.25 27.81 26.38
N GLN A 29 12.22 28.68 26.09
CA GLN A 29 12.70 29.69 27.03
C GLN A 29 12.37 31.07 26.47
N ALA A 30 11.60 31.82 27.26
CA ALA A 30 11.24 33.20 27.03
C ALA A 30 12.34 34.15 27.55
N ASP A 31 12.60 35.17 26.73
CA ASP A 31 13.14 36.51 26.95
C ASP A 31 13.95 36.86 28.21
N LEU A 32 15.13 37.44 27.97
CA LEU A 32 15.64 38.65 28.66
C LEU A 32 16.70 39.36 27.80
N GLY A 33 16.51 40.67 27.58
CA GLY A 33 17.60 41.65 27.51
C GLY A 33 18.18 41.97 26.13
N GLY A 34 17.96 43.20 25.67
CA GLY A 34 18.36 43.68 24.34
C GLY A 34 19.85 43.98 24.16
N PHE A 35 20.29 43.87 22.91
CA PHE A 35 21.43 44.59 22.35
C PHE A 35 21.14 44.88 20.87
N SER A 36 21.38 46.13 20.49
CA SER A 36 21.21 46.68 19.14
C SER A 36 22.26 46.14 18.16
N GLY A 37 21.80 45.57 17.05
CA GLY A 37 22.63 45.20 15.91
C GLY A 37 21.74 44.65 14.80
N GLY A 38 21.64 45.38 13.69
CA GLY A 38 20.71 45.08 12.62
C GLY A 38 21.01 43.77 11.90
N GLU A 39 20.14 42.79 12.08
CA GLU A 39 19.80 41.80 11.07
C GLU A 39 18.28 41.75 10.99
N ARG A 40 17.72 42.18 9.85
CA ARG A 40 16.30 42.00 9.54
C ARG A 40 16.06 40.52 9.23
N GLY A 41 16.06 39.70 10.28
CA GLY A 41 15.44 38.38 10.24
C GLY A 41 13.96 38.58 9.93
N ARG A 42 13.51 38.10 8.76
CA ARG A 42 12.08 37.90 8.51
C ARG A 42 11.62 36.79 9.44
N ASP A 43 11.26 37.16 10.66
CA ASP A 43 10.53 36.29 11.55
C ASP A 43 9.11 36.17 10.97
N ALA A 44 8.94 35.23 10.05
CA ALA A 44 7.67 34.97 9.39
C ALA A 44 6.70 34.49 10.48
N ARG A 45 5.93 35.42 11.03
CA ARG A 45 4.96 35.16 12.11
C ARG A 45 4.11 33.95 11.73
N VAL A 46 4.15 32.92 12.56
CA VAL A 46 3.32 31.73 12.41
C VAL A 46 1.86 32.18 12.41
N ARG A 47 1.11 31.84 11.36
CA ARG A 47 -0.31 32.18 11.27
C ARG A 47 -1.07 31.40 12.32
N GLU A 48 -1.85 32.06 13.17
CA GLU A 48 -2.61 31.37 14.22
C GLU A 48 -3.92 30.76 13.71
N LYS A 49 -4.43 31.23 12.57
CA LYS A 49 -5.74 30.87 11.99
C LYS A 49 -5.66 30.83 10.45
N PRO A 50 -6.60 30.14 9.77
CA PRO A 50 -6.73 30.20 8.32
C PRO A 50 -6.98 31.63 7.80
N PRO A 51 -6.77 31.89 6.51
CA PRO A 51 -6.47 30.92 5.46
C PRO A 51 -5.02 30.38 5.51
N TRP A 52 -4.82 29.11 5.16
CA TRP A 52 -3.53 28.43 5.18
C TRP A 52 -2.81 28.47 3.83
N ARG A 53 -1.47 28.49 3.86
CA ARG A 53 -0.61 28.23 2.68
C ARG A 53 -0.13 26.77 2.72
N VAL A 54 -0.61 25.96 1.79
CA VAL A 54 -0.42 24.50 1.76
C VAL A 54 0.48 24.08 0.61
N LEU A 55 1.50 23.25 0.91
CA LEU A 55 2.23 22.48 -0.10
C LEU A 55 1.80 21.01 -0.04
N PHE A 56 1.19 20.52 -1.11
CA PHE A 56 0.67 19.17 -1.21
C PHE A 56 1.66 18.23 -1.92
N PHE A 57 1.94 17.06 -1.36
CA PHE A 57 2.81 16.02 -1.91
C PHE A 57 1.98 14.77 -2.21
N GLY A 58 1.89 14.36 -3.47
CA GLY A 58 1.14 13.15 -3.82
C GLY A 58 1.33 12.66 -5.24
N THR A 59 0.87 11.43 -5.52
CA THR A 59 1.07 10.82 -6.84
C THR A 59 -0.17 10.12 -7.41
N ASP A 60 -0.85 9.30 -6.63
CA ASP A 60 -1.85 8.34 -7.12
C ASP A 60 -3.31 8.84 -6.98
N GLN A 61 -4.25 7.93 -7.24
CA GLN A 61 -5.68 8.22 -7.18
C GLN A 61 -6.14 8.53 -5.75
N PHE A 62 -5.64 7.81 -4.75
CA PHE A 62 -5.88 8.11 -3.34
C PHE A 62 -5.49 9.54 -2.98
N ALA A 63 -4.27 9.96 -3.35
CA ALA A 63 -3.78 11.32 -3.08
C ALA A 63 -4.56 12.39 -3.83
N ARG A 64 -5.04 12.09 -5.04
CA ARG A 64 -5.83 13.02 -5.86
C ARG A 64 -7.11 13.47 -5.15
N GLU A 65 -7.79 12.60 -4.40
CA GLU A 65 -9.01 12.97 -3.66
C GLU A 65 -8.71 14.00 -2.55
N ALA A 66 -7.59 13.85 -1.84
CA ALA A 66 -7.16 14.84 -0.85
C ALA A 66 -6.83 16.19 -1.52
N LEU A 67 -6.14 16.17 -2.67
CA LEU A 67 -5.87 17.39 -3.45
C LEU A 67 -7.16 18.06 -3.94
N GLN A 68 -8.14 17.29 -4.40
CA GLN A 68 -9.45 17.80 -4.82
C GLN A 68 -10.16 18.53 -3.67
N ALA A 69 -10.16 17.94 -2.48
CA ALA A 69 -10.77 18.57 -1.31
C ALA A 69 -10.05 19.88 -0.91
N LEU A 70 -8.71 19.88 -0.91
CA LEU A 70 -7.92 21.10 -0.67
C LEU A 70 -8.20 22.17 -1.71
N HIS A 71 -8.29 21.80 -2.99
CA HIS A 71 -8.60 22.75 -4.06
C HIS A 71 -10.00 23.35 -3.91
N ALA A 72 -11.01 22.52 -3.63
CA ALA A 72 -12.36 22.99 -3.36
C ALA A 72 -12.43 23.92 -2.13
N ALA A 73 -11.66 23.63 -1.08
CA ALA A 73 -11.58 24.47 0.11
C ALA A 73 -10.86 25.81 -0.14
N ARG A 74 -9.95 25.88 -1.13
CA ARG A 74 -9.35 27.13 -1.60
C ARG A 74 -10.34 27.99 -2.38
N ASP A 75 -11.16 27.37 -3.22
CA ASP A 75 -12.14 28.08 -4.05
C ASP A 75 -13.38 28.53 -3.24
N ASN A 76 -13.60 27.94 -2.06
CA ASN A 76 -14.67 28.34 -1.15
C ASN A 76 -14.34 29.66 -0.42
N LYS A 77 -14.90 30.76 -0.94
CA LYS A 77 -14.73 32.12 -0.40
C LYS A 77 -15.46 32.38 0.92
N GLU A 78 -16.38 31.52 1.34
CA GLU A 78 -17.11 31.71 2.60
C GLU A 78 -16.31 31.19 3.80
N GLU A 79 -15.61 30.07 3.63
CA GLU A 79 -14.81 29.47 4.70
C GLU A 79 -13.37 30.00 4.77
N GLU A 80 -12.84 30.52 3.65
CA GLU A 80 -11.47 31.02 3.49
C GLU A 80 -10.42 30.12 4.17
N LEU A 81 -10.49 28.80 3.93
CA LEU A 81 -9.63 27.84 4.63
C LEU A 81 -8.20 27.82 4.08
N ILE A 82 -8.04 28.00 2.76
CA ILE A 82 -6.76 27.87 2.06
C ILE A 82 -6.56 29.08 1.15
N GLU A 83 -5.50 29.86 1.40
CA GLU A 83 -5.11 30.98 0.55
C GLU A 83 -4.32 30.48 -0.67
N LYS A 84 -3.41 29.55 -0.40
CA LYS A 84 -2.40 29.12 -1.36
C LYS A 84 -2.30 27.60 -1.36
N LEU A 85 -2.30 27.02 -2.56
CA LEU A 85 -2.16 25.58 -2.77
C LEU A 85 -1.19 25.35 -3.93
N GLU A 86 -0.08 24.69 -3.65
CA GLU A 86 0.86 24.22 -4.65
C GLU A 86 1.08 22.71 -4.51
N VAL A 87 1.49 22.05 -5.60
CA VAL A 87 1.57 20.59 -5.69
C VAL A 87 2.99 20.15 -6.02
N VAL A 88 3.47 19.13 -5.31
CA VAL A 88 4.71 18.40 -5.61
C VAL A 88 4.34 16.97 -5.97
N THR A 89 4.76 16.55 -7.17
CA THR A 89 4.59 15.18 -7.67
C THR A 89 5.94 14.60 -8.09
N VAL A 90 6.01 13.29 -8.28
CA VAL A 90 7.21 12.65 -8.85
C VAL A 90 7.19 12.70 -10.38
N PRO A 91 8.36 12.71 -11.04
CA PRO A 91 8.45 12.58 -12.49
C PRO A 91 7.77 11.29 -12.98
N SER A 92 7.09 11.38 -14.12
CA SER A 92 6.38 10.26 -14.74
C SER A 92 6.87 10.04 -16.17
N PRO A 93 7.30 8.82 -16.52
CA PRO A 93 7.63 8.49 -17.91
C PRO A 93 6.40 8.28 -18.79
N SER A 94 5.21 8.15 -18.18
CA SER A 94 3.96 7.96 -18.93
C SER A 94 3.48 9.28 -19.54
N PRO A 95 3.09 9.31 -20.83
CA PRO A 95 2.48 10.47 -21.47
C PRO A 95 1.17 10.90 -20.81
N LYS A 96 0.45 9.94 -20.21
CA LYS A 96 -0.77 10.22 -19.45
C LYS A 96 -0.45 11.00 -18.17
N GLY A 97 0.74 10.86 -17.59
CA GLY A 97 1.09 11.46 -16.30
C GLY A 97 0.46 10.72 -15.11
N LEU A 98 0.80 11.16 -13.91
CA LEU A 98 0.24 10.63 -12.65
C LEU A 98 -1.09 11.30 -12.31
N PRO A 99 -2.03 10.61 -11.64
CA PRO A 99 -3.35 11.16 -11.29
C PRO A 99 -3.31 12.55 -10.63
N VAL A 100 -2.40 12.76 -9.67
CA VAL A 100 -2.22 14.08 -9.02
C VAL A 100 -1.72 15.15 -10.00
N LYS A 101 -0.72 14.83 -10.82
CA LYS A 101 -0.17 15.76 -11.83
C LYS A 101 -1.23 16.15 -12.86
N GLN A 102 -1.98 15.17 -13.36
CA GLN A 102 -3.08 15.38 -14.31
C GLN A 102 -4.11 16.36 -13.74
N TYR A 103 -4.58 16.09 -12.52
CA TYR A 103 -5.59 16.93 -11.88
C TYR A 103 -5.08 18.35 -11.62
N ALA A 104 -3.84 18.49 -11.12
CA ALA A 104 -3.25 19.79 -10.82
C ALA A 104 -3.10 20.66 -12.08
N VAL A 105 -2.61 20.10 -13.18
CA VAL A 105 -2.48 20.80 -14.47
C VAL A 105 -3.85 21.21 -15.02
N GLN A 106 -4.84 20.29 -14.99
CA GLN A 106 -6.21 20.58 -15.43
C GLN A 106 -6.87 21.69 -14.60
N SER A 107 -6.54 21.73 -13.31
CA SER A 107 -7.05 22.72 -12.34
C SER A 107 -6.19 23.99 -12.27
N GLN A 108 -5.18 24.13 -13.14
CA GLN A 108 -4.27 25.28 -13.17
C GLN A 108 -3.55 25.56 -11.84
N LEU A 109 -3.29 24.51 -11.04
CA LEU A 109 -2.51 24.60 -9.82
C LEU A 109 -1.01 24.60 -10.16
N PRO A 110 -0.15 25.38 -9.46
CA PRO A 110 1.29 25.28 -9.62
C PRO A 110 1.79 23.88 -9.26
N VAL A 111 2.61 23.29 -10.14
CA VAL A 111 3.16 21.94 -10.00
C VAL A 111 4.67 21.98 -10.04
N HIS A 112 5.29 21.36 -9.03
CA HIS A 112 6.73 21.10 -8.96
C HIS A 112 7.02 19.62 -9.15
N GLU A 113 8.13 19.32 -9.82
CA GLU A 113 8.62 17.96 -9.96
C GLU A 113 9.70 17.67 -8.93
N TRP A 114 9.48 16.63 -8.12
CA TRP A 114 10.43 16.19 -7.11
C TRP A 114 11.82 15.92 -7.74
N PRO A 115 12.92 16.44 -7.15
CA PRO A 115 13.05 16.93 -5.77
C PRO A 115 12.78 18.42 -5.56
N ASP A 116 12.36 19.17 -6.58
CA ASP A 116 11.97 20.56 -6.41
C ASP A 116 10.66 20.66 -5.62
N VAL A 117 10.60 21.64 -4.72
CA VAL A 117 9.47 21.94 -3.83
C VAL A 117 9.03 23.39 -3.92
N GLY A 118 9.56 24.13 -4.89
CA GLY A 118 9.35 25.56 -5.05
C GLY A 118 10.05 26.40 -3.99
N SER A 119 10.01 27.72 -4.17
CA SER A 119 10.59 28.73 -3.26
C SER A 119 9.56 29.41 -2.36
N GLY A 120 8.30 28.96 -2.40
CA GLY A 120 7.21 29.55 -1.62
C GLY A 120 7.35 29.34 -0.11
N GLU A 121 6.76 30.27 0.65
CA GLU A 121 6.50 30.07 2.08
C GLU A 121 5.17 29.35 2.29
N TYR A 122 5.17 28.35 3.16
CA TYR A 122 4.01 27.51 3.46
C TYR A 122 3.86 27.34 4.97
N ASP A 123 2.63 27.26 5.44
CA ASP A 123 2.32 27.09 6.87
C ASP A 123 2.31 25.60 7.24
N VAL A 124 1.82 24.74 6.33
CA VAL A 124 1.67 23.31 6.54
C VAL A 124 1.92 22.53 5.24
N GLY A 125 2.64 21.41 5.35
CA GLY A 125 2.73 20.43 4.27
C GLY A 125 1.66 19.35 4.43
N VAL A 126 1.16 18.82 3.31
CA VAL A 126 0.26 17.66 3.33
C VAL A 126 0.85 16.61 2.40
N VAL A 127 1.00 15.37 2.88
CA VAL A 127 1.45 14.24 2.08
C VAL A 127 0.39 13.14 2.04
N ALA A 128 0.17 12.56 0.86
CA ALA A 128 -0.65 11.38 0.67
C ALA A 128 -0.05 10.56 -0.48
N SER A 129 0.22 9.27 -0.24
CA SER A 129 0.75 8.34 -1.26
C SER A 129 1.87 8.92 -2.15
N PHE A 130 2.84 9.61 -1.56
CA PHE A 130 3.91 10.27 -2.32
C PHE A 130 5.08 9.33 -2.67
N GLY A 131 5.31 8.31 -1.83
CA GLY A 131 6.32 7.27 -2.08
C GLY A 131 7.78 7.71 -1.93
N ARG A 132 8.04 8.92 -1.41
CA ARG A 132 9.39 9.43 -1.12
C ARG A 132 9.53 9.79 0.36
N LEU A 133 10.74 9.63 0.89
CA LEU A 133 11.11 10.15 2.20
C LEU A 133 11.32 11.66 2.10
N LEU A 134 10.71 12.40 3.02
CA LEU A 134 10.93 13.83 3.18
C LEU A 134 12.09 14.06 4.16
N SER A 135 13.02 14.94 3.78
CA SER A 135 14.17 15.25 4.62
C SER A 135 13.73 16.03 5.86
N GLU A 136 14.51 15.92 6.93
CA GLU A 136 14.29 16.70 8.15
C GLU A 136 14.31 18.20 7.88
N ALA A 137 15.27 18.66 7.06
CA ALA A 137 15.36 20.05 6.63
C ALA A 137 14.11 20.54 5.88
N LEU A 138 13.48 19.69 5.06
CA LEU A 138 12.23 20.04 4.39
C LEU A 138 11.06 20.10 5.37
N ILE A 139 10.95 19.13 6.28
CA ILE A 139 9.86 19.08 7.28
C ILE A 139 9.89 20.34 8.17
N LEU A 140 11.08 20.77 8.58
CA LEU A 140 11.27 21.94 9.44
C LEU A 140 10.98 23.29 8.76
N LYS A 141 10.80 23.33 7.43
CA LYS A 141 10.36 24.55 6.72
C LYS A 141 8.90 24.90 6.98
N PHE A 142 8.09 23.95 7.46
CA PHE A 142 6.67 24.16 7.72
C PHE A 142 6.45 24.42 9.21
N PRO A 143 5.94 25.59 9.62
CA PRO A 143 5.64 25.90 11.01
C PRO A 143 4.78 24.84 11.72
N TYR A 144 3.78 24.30 11.02
CA TYR A 144 2.91 23.24 11.53
C TYR A 144 3.39 21.82 11.18
N GLY A 145 4.56 21.71 10.54
CA GLY A 145 5.10 20.46 10.03
C GLY A 145 4.35 19.95 8.80
N ILE A 146 4.45 18.64 8.57
CA ILE A 146 3.80 17.97 7.45
C ILE A 146 2.83 16.91 7.98
N LEU A 147 1.58 16.98 7.52
CA LEU A 147 0.53 16.02 7.82
C LEU A 147 0.53 14.89 6.79
N ASN A 148 0.28 13.64 7.19
CA ASN A 148 0.05 12.52 6.29
C ASN A 148 -1.38 12.01 6.40
N VAL A 149 -2.00 11.73 5.26
CA VAL A 149 -3.27 11.01 5.16
C VAL A 149 -2.96 9.52 4.97
N HIS A 150 -3.02 8.74 6.06
CA HIS A 150 -2.65 7.32 6.06
C HIS A 150 -3.88 6.40 6.04
N PRO A 151 -4.09 5.55 5.03
CA PRO A 151 -5.31 4.75 4.89
C PRO A 151 -5.27 3.45 5.69
N SER A 152 -5.07 3.57 7.00
CA SER A 152 -5.35 2.52 7.97
C SER A 152 -5.51 3.12 9.38
N CYS A 153 -5.99 2.32 10.32
CA CYS A 153 -5.98 2.63 11.74
C CYS A 153 -4.59 2.34 12.34
N LEU A 154 -3.71 3.34 12.35
CA LEU A 154 -2.42 3.25 13.03
C LEU A 154 -2.59 2.88 14.51
N PRO A 155 -1.72 2.01 15.07
CA PRO A 155 -0.42 1.59 14.53
C PRO A 155 -0.46 0.38 13.59
N ARG A 156 -1.64 -0.16 13.28
CA ARG A 156 -1.79 -1.25 12.31
C ARG A 156 -1.49 -0.73 10.90
N TRP A 157 -0.78 -1.53 10.11
CA TRP A 157 -0.44 -1.27 8.71
C TRP A 157 0.38 -0.01 8.45
N ARG A 158 1.47 0.18 9.20
CA ARG A 158 2.51 1.16 8.83
C ARG A 158 3.19 0.77 7.53
N GLY A 159 3.45 1.75 6.66
CA GLY A 159 4.20 1.54 5.41
C GLY A 159 3.36 1.73 4.15
N PRO A 160 3.90 1.32 2.99
CA PRO A 160 3.45 1.83 1.70
C PRO A 160 2.19 1.18 1.11
N ALA A 161 1.65 0.09 1.68
CA ALA A 161 0.53 -0.65 1.06
C ALA A 161 -0.64 -1.03 2.01
N PRO A 162 -1.09 -0.14 2.92
CA PRO A 162 -2.02 -0.49 3.99
C PRO A 162 -3.37 -1.04 3.50
N ILE A 163 -3.94 -0.45 2.44
CA ILE A 163 -5.23 -0.86 1.87
C ILE A 163 -5.15 -2.31 1.35
N ILE A 164 -4.07 -2.64 0.64
CA ILE A 164 -3.86 -3.99 0.10
C ILE A 164 -3.72 -4.99 1.24
N HIS A 165 -2.95 -4.67 2.29
CA HIS A 165 -2.77 -5.56 3.43
C HIS A 165 -4.05 -5.74 4.26
N THR A 166 -4.88 -4.70 4.36
CA THR A 166 -6.22 -4.78 4.99
C THR A 166 -7.07 -5.84 4.29
N VAL A 167 -7.18 -5.79 2.95
CA VAL A 167 -7.96 -6.75 2.17
C VAL A 167 -7.32 -8.15 2.19
N LEU A 168 -5.99 -8.22 2.06
CA LEU A 168 -5.25 -9.48 2.03
C LEU A 168 -5.43 -10.29 3.31
N HIS A 169 -5.42 -9.63 4.47
CA HIS A 169 -5.58 -10.29 5.76
C HIS A 169 -7.06 -10.47 6.15
N GLY A 170 -7.97 -9.85 5.39
CA GLY A 170 -9.42 -9.90 5.63
C GLY A 170 -9.80 -9.23 6.94
N ASP A 171 -9.20 -8.06 7.20
CA ASP A 171 -9.54 -7.26 8.36
C ASP A 171 -11.02 -6.82 8.27
N PRO A 172 -11.83 -7.00 9.33
CA PRO A 172 -13.24 -6.59 9.31
C PRO A 172 -13.43 -5.08 9.50
N VAL A 173 -12.41 -4.40 10.03
CA VAL A 173 -12.41 -2.97 10.34
C VAL A 173 -11.12 -2.36 9.83
N THR A 174 -11.21 -1.17 9.26
CA THR A 174 -10.07 -0.35 8.86
C THR A 174 -10.43 1.12 9.08
N GLY A 175 -9.69 2.05 8.48
CA GLY A 175 -9.98 3.47 8.62
C GLY A 175 -8.91 4.36 8.03
N VAL A 176 -8.96 5.63 8.39
CA VAL A 176 -7.94 6.62 8.01
C VAL A 176 -7.39 7.28 9.25
N THR A 177 -6.09 7.57 9.21
CA THR A 177 -5.40 8.34 10.23
C THR A 177 -4.80 9.59 9.60
N ILE A 178 -5.13 10.76 10.15
CA ILE A 178 -4.38 12.00 9.91
C ILE A 178 -3.30 12.08 10.99
N MET A 179 -2.04 12.09 10.59
CA MET A 179 -0.91 12.13 11.53
C MET A 179 0.12 13.18 11.13
N GLN A 180 0.95 13.63 12.07
CA GLN A 180 2.14 14.41 11.72
C GLN A 180 3.29 13.46 11.36
N ILE A 181 4.05 13.72 10.29
CA ILE A 181 5.19 12.88 9.94
C ILE A 181 6.41 13.16 10.83
N ARG A 182 7.33 12.19 10.88
CA ARG A 182 8.63 12.32 11.55
C ARG A 182 9.75 12.08 10.53
N PRO A 183 10.92 12.73 10.68
CA PRO A 183 12.05 12.47 9.82
C PRO A 183 12.53 11.01 9.95
N LYS A 184 13.12 10.46 8.87
CA LYS A 184 13.81 9.16 8.82
C LYS A 184 12.93 7.90 9.04
N ARG A 185 11.66 8.02 9.43
CA ARG A 185 10.76 6.88 9.67
C ARG A 185 9.36 7.14 9.09
N PHE A 186 8.81 6.16 8.39
CA PHE A 186 7.44 6.21 7.87
C PHE A 186 6.43 5.86 8.96
N ASP A 187 5.32 6.60 9.00
CA ASP A 187 4.10 6.22 9.73
C ASP A 187 4.24 5.99 11.24
N VAL A 188 5.20 6.69 11.87
CA VAL A 188 5.46 6.60 13.33
C VAL A 188 5.05 7.85 14.12
N GLY A 189 4.62 8.91 13.46
CA GLY A 189 4.36 10.17 14.13
C GLY A 189 3.01 10.23 14.84
N PRO A 190 2.76 11.31 15.61
CA PRO A 190 1.55 11.45 16.42
C PRO A 190 0.28 11.45 15.56
N ILE A 191 -0.76 10.77 16.04
CA ILE A 191 -2.11 10.76 15.46
C ILE A 191 -2.82 12.04 15.86
N LEU A 192 -3.32 12.79 14.88
CA LEU A 192 -4.12 13.99 15.11
C LEU A 192 -5.62 13.69 15.08
N ASN A 193 -6.03 12.85 14.13
CA ASN A 193 -7.38 12.32 14.04
C ASN A 193 -7.35 10.91 13.44
N GLN A 194 -8.27 10.04 13.86
CA GLN A 194 -8.41 8.68 13.37
C GLN A 194 -9.88 8.27 13.38
N GLU A 195 -10.37 7.80 12.24
CA GLU A 195 -11.74 7.30 12.09
C GLU A 195 -11.72 5.88 11.56
N THR A 196 -12.69 5.08 12.00
CA THR A 196 -12.82 3.66 11.66
C THR A 196 -14.06 3.42 10.80
N ILE A 197 -13.98 2.45 9.90
CA ILE A 197 -15.10 1.95 9.09
C ILE A 197 -15.08 0.42 9.06
N LEU A 198 -16.26 -0.18 8.87
CA LEU A 198 -16.34 -1.59 8.50
C LEU A 198 -15.81 -1.78 7.08
N VAL A 199 -14.99 -2.81 6.88
CA VAL A 199 -14.57 -3.22 5.53
C VAL A 199 -15.77 -3.87 4.84
N PRO A 200 -16.23 -3.35 3.69
CA PRO A 200 -17.37 -3.95 3.00
C PRO A 200 -17.07 -5.42 2.64
N PRO A 201 -18.02 -6.34 2.86
CA PRO A 201 -17.80 -7.76 2.54
C PRO A 201 -17.34 -7.95 1.10
N LYS A 202 -16.28 -8.74 0.93
CA LYS A 202 -15.70 -9.07 -0.39
C LYS A 202 -15.20 -7.86 -1.20
N SER A 203 -14.95 -6.71 -0.56
CA SER A 203 -14.39 -5.54 -1.25
C SER A 203 -13.03 -5.84 -1.84
N THR A 204 -12.79 -5.36 -3.05
CA THR A 204 -11.46 -5.26 -3.63
C THR A 204 -10.66 -4.12 -2.99
N ALA A 205 -9.34 -4.16 -3.10
CA ALA A 205 -8.49 -3.05 -2.64
C ALA A 205 -8.83 -1.73 -3.35
N LYS A 206 -9.26 -1.78 -4.62
CA LYS A 206 -9.67 -0.60 -5.40
C LYS A 206 -10.95 0.04 -4.88
N GLU A 207 -11.95 -0.78 -4.55
CA GLU A 207 -13.20 -0.28 -3.97
C GLU A 207 -12.96 0.31 -2.58
N LEU A 208 -12.16 -0.37 -1.76
CA LEU A 208 -11.79 0.12 -0.44
C LEU A 208 -10.97 1.42 -0.53
N GLU A 209 -10.06 1.54 -1.50
CA GLU A 209 -9.31 2.77 -1.76
C GLU A 209 -10.25 3.95 -2.02
N ALA A 210 -11.29 3.77 -2.83
CA ALA A 210 -12.25 4.83 -3.14
C ALA A 210 -13.05 5.31 -1.92
N VAL A 211 -13.34 4.40 -0.97
CA VAL A 211 -14.01 4.75 0.29
C VAL A 211 -13.05 5.51 1.20
N LEU A 212 -11.84 4.97 1.40
CA LEU A 212 -10.85 5.53 2.32
C LEU A 212 -10.27 6.86 1.83
N SER A 213 -10.13 7.06 0.52
CA SER A 213 -9.62 8.32 -0.02
C SER A 213 -10.57 9.49 0.23
N ARG A 214 -11.88 9.29 0.07
CA ARG A 214 -12.91 10.28 0.39
C ARG A 214 -12.97 10.58 1.88
N LEU A 215 -12.94 9.54 2.71
CA LEU A 215 -12.89 9.70 4.16
C LEU A 215 -11.65 10.51 4.58
N GLY A 216 -10.48 10.14 4.08
CA GLY A 216 -9.23 10.83 4.39
C GLY A 216 -9.19 12.28 3.93
N ALA A 217 -9.75 12.58 2.75
CA ALA A 217 -9.88 13.94 2.26
C ALA A 217 -10.75 14.80 3.19
N ASN A 218 -11.91 14.29 3.62
CA ASN A 218 -12.80 14.98 4.56
C ASN A 218 -12.14 15.20 5.93
N MET A 219 -11.49 14.16 6.46
CA MET A 219 -10.77 14.24 7.73
C MET A 219 -9.63 15.28 7.68
N LEU A 220 -8.90 15.34 6.56
CA LEU A 220 -7.85 16.34 6.35
C LEU A 220 -8.41 17.76 6.43
N ILE A 221 -9.52 18.04 5.74
CA ILE A 221 -10.17 19.36 5.80
C ILE A 221 -10.59 19.69 7.24
N SER A 222 -11.19 18.73 7.96
CA SER A 222 -11.58 18.93 9.37
C SER A 222 -10.38 19.25 10.27
N VAL A 223 -9.23 18.59 10.06
CA VAL A 223 -8.00 18.88 10.80
C VAL A 223 -7.47 20.28 10.46
N LEU A 224 -7.50 20.68 9.19
CA LEU A 224 -7.05 22.01 8.78
C LEU A 224 -7.90 23.15 9.34
N LYS A 225 -9.23 22.94 9.50
CA LYS A 225 -10.12 23.94 10.14
C LYS A 225 -9.71 24.26 11.58
N ASN A 226 -9.14 23.28 12.31
CA ASN A 226 -8.73 23.40 13.70
C ASN A 226 -7.27 22.96 13.90
N LEU A 227 -6.37 23.38 13.00
CA LEU A 227 -5.00 22.84 12.92
C LEU A 227 -4.18 23.00 14.21
N PRO A 228 -4.11 24.18 14.86
CA PRO A 228 -3.34 24.35 16.08
C PRO A 228 -3.82 23.43 17.22
N ASP A 229 -5.13 23.32 17.40
CA ASP A 229 -5.72 22.47 18.43
C ASP A 229 -5.58 20.98 18.11
N SER A 230 -5.71 20.60 16.84
CA SER A 230 -5.49 19.21 16.39
C SER A 230 -4.06 18.75 16.68
N LEU A 231 -3.08 19.63 16.47
CA LEU A 231 -1.67 19.36 16.78
C LEU A 231 -1.43 19.28 18.29
N LYS A 232 -2.01 20.22 19.06
CA LYS A 232 -1.92 20.22 20.53
C LYS A 232 -2.50 18.94 21.15
N ASN A 233 -3.59 18.44 20.58
CA ASN A 233 -4.27 17.23 21.03
C ASN A 233 -3.71 15.93 20.42
N GLY A 234 -2.69 16.04 19.56
CA GLY A 234 -2.07 14.90 18.89
C GLY A 234 -1.50 13.88 19.88
N ARG A 235 -1.76 12.60 19.65
CA ARG A 235 -1.40 11.51 20.56
C ARG A 235 -0.32 10.62 19.95
N GLN A 236 0.64 10.18 20.76
CA GLN A 236 1.61 9.19 20.30
C GLN A 236 0.89 7.88 19.97
N GLN A 237 1.36 7.19 18.93
CA GLN A 237 0.82 5.88 18.59
C GLN A 237 1.10 4.88 19.71
N PRO A 238 0.16 3.97 20.04
CA PRO A 238 0.44 2.89 20.97
C PRO A 238 1.50 1.94 20.41
N THR A 239 2.18 1.23 21.30
CA THR A 239 3.17 0.20 20.95
C THR A 239 2.49 -1.13 20.60
N GLU A 240 1.35 -1.42 21.21
CA GLU A 240 0.53 -2.60 20.94
C GLU A 240 -0.22 -2.47 19.60
N GLY A 241 -0.41 -3.60 18.91
CA GLY A 241 -1.13 -3.64 17.63
C GLY A 241 -0.32 -3.15 16.42
N MET A 242 0.97 -2.82 16.60
CA MET A 242 1.85 -2.40 15.51
C MET A 242 2.05 -3.51 14.48
N THR A 243 1.71 -3.21 13.22
CA THR A 243 2.01 -4.09 12.08
C THR A 243 2.54 -3.28 10.90
N TYR A 244 3.13 -3.98 9.92
CA TYR A 244 3.71 -3.36 8.73
C TYR A 244 3.03 -3.83 7.46
N ALA A 245 2.80 -2.91 6.54
CA ALA A 245 2.23 -3.11 5.22
C ALA A 245 3.32 -2.90 4.16
N PRO A 246 4.27 -3.84 3.98
CA PRO A 246 5.37 -3.70 3.04
C PRO A 246 4.88 -3.61 1.60
N LYS A 247 5.74 -3.05 0.73
CA LYS A 247 5.46 -2.92 -0.70
C LYS A 247 5.19 -4.29 -1.31
N ILE A 248 4.13 -4.36 -2.11
CA ILE A 248 3.73 -5.57 -2.83
C ILE A 248 4.76 -5.89 -3.93
N SER A 249 5.12 -7.17 -4.03
CA SER A 249 6.02 -7.68 -5.07
C SER A 249 5.29 -8.69 -5.94
N ALA A 250 5.74 -8.87 -7.19
CA ALA A 250 5.14 -9.85 -8.11
C ALA A 250 5.16 -11.29 -7.55
N GLY A 251 6.06 -11.62 -6.61
CA GLY A 251 6.11 -12.96 -6.04
C GLY A 251 4.88 -13.35 -5.22
N ILE A 252 4.15 -12.37 -4.66
CA ILE A 252 2.93 -12.68 -3.91
C ILE A 252 1.78 -13.15 -4.81
N SER A 253 1.84 -12.87 -6.11
CA SER A 253 0.76 -13.27 -7.04
C SER A 253 0.82 -14.74 -7.43
N CYS A 254 1.89 -15.45 -7.09
CA CYS A 254 2.02 -16.89 -7.33
C CYS A 254 1.11 -17.66 -6.36
N VAL A 255 0.07 -18.28 -6.89
CA VAL A 255 -0.85 -19.10 -6.10
C VAL A 255 -0.13 -20.34 -5.59
N LYS A 256 -0.25 -20.59 -4.30
CA LYS A 256 0.26 -21.78 -3.62
C LYS A 256 -0.90 -22.70 -3.27
N TRP A 257 -1.31 -23.52 -4.22
CA TRP A 257 -2.51 -24.35 -4.10
C TRP A 257 -2.49 -25.25 -2.87
N GLU A 258 -1.33 -25.81 -2.54
CA GLU A 258 -1.16 -26.74 -1.42
C GLU A 258 -1.18 -26.05 -0.05
N GLU A 259 -0.90 -24.75 0.01
CA GLU A 259 -0.76 -23.99 1.27
C GLU A 259 -1.97 -23.08 1.55
N GLN A 260 -2.64 -22.61 0.49
CA GLN A 260 -3.67 -21.58 0.58
C GLN A 260 -5.08 -22.14 0.51
N THR A 261 -5.93 -21.63 1.40
CA THR A 261 -7.37 -21.89 1.36
C THR A 261 -8.02 -21.17 0.18
N SER A 262 -9.23 -21.60 -0.20
CA SER A 262 -10.03 -20.92 -1.23
C SER A 262 -10.21 -19.43 -0.89
N GLU A 263 -10.58 -19.11 0.35
CA GLU A 263 -10.77 -17.73 0.82
C GLU A 263 -9.45 -16.92 0.84
N GLN A 264 -8.31 -17.54 1.17
CA GLN A 264 -7.02 -16.85 1.08
C GLN A 264 -6.66 -16.46 -0.36
N ILE A 265 -6.96 -17.32 -1.34
CA ILE A 265 -6.72 -17.03 -2.76
C ILE A 265 -7.68 -15.95 -3.25
N LEU A 266 -8.94 -16.00 -2.83
CA LEU A 266 -9.94 -14.98 -3.17
C LEU A 266 -9.60 -13.62 -2.56
N ARG A 267 -9.14 -13.55 -1.31
CA ARG A 267 -8.61 -12.32 -0.69
C ARG A 267 -7.40 -11.80 -1.45
N LEU A 268 -6.46 -12.67 -1.79
CA LEU A 268 -5.29 -12.30 -2.58
C LEU A 268 -5.71 -11.70 -3.93
N TYR A 269 -6.67 -12.32 -4.62
CA TYR A 269 -7.23 -11.80 -5.87
C TYR A 269 -7.89 -10.43 -5.68
N ARG A 270 -8.75 -10.27 -4.67
CA ARG A 270 -9.38 -8.99 -4.33
C ARG A 270 -8.36 -7.89 -3.97
N ALA A 271 -7.26 -8.27 -3.32
CA ALA A 271 -6.23 -7.36 -2.84
C ALA A 271 -5.30 -6.86 -3.95
N ILE A 272 -4.92 -7.71 -4.91
CA ILE A 272 -3.89 -7.37 -5.92
C ILE A 272 -4.27 -7.62 -7.37
N GLY A 273 -5.37 -8.33 -7.66
CA GLY A 273 -5.69 -8.84 -9.01
C GLY A 273 -5.87 -7.75 -10.07
N ASN A 274 -6.22 -6.53 -9.67
CA ASN A 274 -6.30 -5.36 -10.54
C ASN A 274 -4.92 -4.77 -10.92
N ILE A 275 -3.88 -5.03 -10.13
CA ILE A 275 -2.51 -4.51 -10.33
C ILE A 275 -1.61 -5.62 -10.88
N ILE A 276 -1.70 -6.82 -10.29
CA ILE A 276 -0.88 -7.98 -10.61
C ILE A 276 -1.82 -9.21 -10.68
N PRO A 277 -2.12 -9.72 -11.88
CA PRO A 277 -2.87 -10.95 -12.03
C PRO A 277 -2.21 -12.11 -11.28
N LEU A 278 -3.03 -12.99 -10.69
CA LEU A 278 -2.52 -14.18 -10.02
C LEU A 278 -1.93 -15.15 -11.04
N GLN A 279 -0.90 -15.88 -10.63
CA GLN A 279 -0.09 -16.72 -11.51
C GLN A 279 -0.03 -18.16 -11.00
N THR A 280 -0.06 -19.09 -11.95
CA THR A 280 0.12 -20.52 -11.70
C THR A 280 0.76 -21.17 -12.92
N LEU A 281 1.15 -22.43 -12.82
CA LEU A 281 1.64 -23.23 -13.94
C LEU A 281 0.55 -24.15 -14.49
N TRP A 282 0.50 -24.25 -15.81
CA TRP A 282 -0.23 -25.27 -16.56
C TRP A 282 0.71 -25.90 -17.58
N MET A 283 1.01 -27.20 -17.44
CA MET A 283 1.93 -27.94 -18.32
C MET A 283 3.24 -27.16 -18.57
N GLU A 284 3.92 -26.80 -17.48
CA GLU A 284 5.17 -26.01 -17.45
C GLU A 284 5.07 -24.56 -17.98
N SER A 285 3.93 -24.18 -18.54
CA SER A 285 3.66 -22.81 -18.98
C SER A 285 3.08 -21.98 -17.84
N THR A 286 3.62 -20.78 -17.65
CA THR A 286 3.01 -19.81 -16.73
C THR A 286 1.72 -19.28 -17.32
N ILE A 287 0.62 -19.41 -16.57
CA ILE A 287 -0.67 -18.81 -16.89
C ILE A 287 -1.02 -17.76 -15.84
N LYS A 288 -1.82 -16.78 -16.25
CA LYS A 288 -2.40 -15.79 -15.34
C LYS A 288 -3.88 -16.09 -15.16
N LEU A 289 -4.35 -16.19 -13.93
CA LEU A 289 -5.76 -16.36 -13.62
C LEU A 289 -6.44 -14.99 -13.64
N LEU A 290 -7.56 -14.92 -14.34
CA LEU A 290 -8.36 -13.71 -14.49
C LEU A 290 -9.78 -14.02 -13.99
N ASP A 291 -10.49 -13.01 -13.50
CA ASP A 291 -11.91 -13.14 -13.09
C ASP A 291 -12.20 -14.38 -12.21
N LEU A 292 -11.62 -14.36 -11.00
CA LEU A 292 -11.87 -15.40 -9.99
C LEU A 292 -13.21 -15.14 -9.30
N VAL A 293 -13.95 -16.22 -9.07
CA VAL A 293 -15.25 -16.18 -8.40
C VAL A 293 -15.32 -17.21 -7.28
N GLU A 294 -16.15 -16.91 -6.29
CA GLU A 294 -16.48 -17.85 -5.23
C GLU A 294 -17.38 -18.96 -5.78
N VAL A 295 -17.25 -20.15 -5.22
CA VAL A 295 -18.04 -21.33 -5.61
C VAL A 295 -19.02 -21.61 -4.49
N ASN A 296 -20.32 -21.60 -4.83
CA ASN A 296 -21.39 -21.90 -3.89
C ASN A 296 -21.62 -23.42 -3.81
N ASP A 297 -22.19 -23.88 -2.69
CA ASP A 297 -22.44 -25.30 -2.44
C ASP A 297 -23.29 -25.97 -3.53
N SER A 298 -24.25 -25.25 -4.13
CA SER A 298 -25.08 -25.75 -5.23
C SER A 298 -24.28 -26.16 -6.47
N VAL A 299 -23.16 -25.49 -6.75
CA VAL A 299 -22.25 -25.85 -7.86
C VAL A 299 -21.49 -27.14 -7.52
N LEU A 300 -21.14 -27.35 -6.25
CA LEU A 300 -20.39 -28.51 -5.78
C LEU A 300 -21.27 -29.77 -5.70
N GLU A 301 -22.52 -29.62 -5.24
CA GLU A 301 -23.50 -30.70 -5.17
C GLU A 301 -23.77 -31.31 -6.55
N GLY A 302 -23.88 -30.47 -7.59
CA GLY A 302 -24.12 -30.90 -8.96
C GLY A 302 -23.01 -31.76 -9.57
N LEU A 303 -21.79 -31.70 -9.03
CA LEU A 303 -20.63 -32.42 -9.56
C LEU A 303 -20.41 -33.81 -8.93
N LYS A 304 -21.18 -34.19 -7.90
CA LYS A 304 -20.95 -35.43 -7.12
C LYS A 304 -19.46 -35.65 -6.82
N LEU A 305 -18.74 -34.59 -6.44
CA LEU A 305 -17.30 -34.64 -6.12
C LEU A 305 -16.97 -35.47 -4.87
N THR A 306 -17.97 -36.11 -4.27
CA THR A 306 -17.95 -36.86 -3.01
C THR A 306 -17.29 -38.24 -3.07
N GLY A 307 -16.37 -38.49 -4.01
CA GLY A 307 -15.74 -39.83 -4.15
C GLY A 307 -14.32 -39.87 -4.68
N GLN A 308 -13.78 -38.77 -5.24
CA GLN A 308 -12.38 -38.66 -5.62
C GLN A 308 -11.70 -37.64 -4.71
N THR A 309 -10.62 -38.04 -4.05
CA THR A 309 -9.78 -37.15 -3.24
C THR A 309 -9.12 -36.13 -4.16
N ALA A 310 -9.81 -35.03 -4.43
CA ALA A 310 -9.27 -33.91 -5.20
C ALA A 310 -7.98 -33.46 -4.53
N ILE A 311 -6.93 -33.27 -5.32
CA ILE A 311 -5.66 -32.77 -4.82
C ILE A 311 -5.55 -31.27 -5.14
N PRO A 312 -4.87 -30.47 -4.30
CA PRO A 312 -4.75 -29.05 -4.58
C PRO A 312 -4.18 -28.79 -5.98
N GLY A 313 -4.82 -27.86 -6.67
CA GLY A 313 -4.59 -27.51 -8.06
C GLY A 313 -5.44 -28.28 -9.08
N SER A 314 -6.17 -29.33 -8.69
CA SER A 314 -7.05 -30.08 -9.60
C SER A 314 -8.05 -29.15 -10.30
N VAL A 315 -8.17 -29.27 -11.62
CA VAL A 315 -9.03 -28.39 -12.45
C VAL A 315 -10.16 -29.19 -13.07
N VAL A 316 -11.40 -28.72 -12.89
CA VAL A 316 -12.61 -29.31 -13.48
C VAL A 316 -13.39 -28.24 -14.20
N TYR A 317 -13.80 -28.49 -15.44
CA TYR A 317 -14.69 -27.57 -16.15
C TYR A 317 -16.15 -27.86 -15.81
N HIS A 318 -16.85 -26.87 -15.25
CA HIS A 318 -18.27 -26.97 -14.93
C HIS A 318 -19.10 -26.35 -16.06
N LYS A 319 -19.81 -27.20 -16.82
CA LYS A 319 -20.50 -26.82 -18.06
C LYS A 319 -21.64 -25.83 -17.83
N GLN A 320 -22.41 -25.99 -16.76
CA GLN A 320 -23.63 -25.23 -16.48
C GLN A 320 -23.32 -23.76 -16.19
N SER A 321 -22.26 -23.49 -15.41
CA SER A 321 -21.83 -22.13 -15.08
C SER A 321 -20.70 -21.61 -15.97
N GLN A 322 -20.18 -22.45 -16.88
CA GLN A 322 -19.07 -22.13 -17.79
C GLN A 322 -17.83 -21.57 -17.06
N ILE A 323 -17.44 -22.21 -15.95
CA ILE A 323 -16.23 -21.84 -15.18
C ILE A 323 -15.30 -23.04 -15.00
N LEU A 324 -14.01 -22.75 -14.79
CA LEU A 324 -13.06 -23.73 -14.29
C LEU A 324 -13.12 -23.72 -12.76
N LEU A 325 -13.44 -24.87 -12.17
CA LEU A 325 -13.32 -25.10 -10.75
C LEU A 325 -11.92 -25.59 -10.44
N VAL A 326 -11.25 -24.94 -9.50
CA VAL A 326 -9.90 -25.32 -9.07
C VAL A 326 -9.91 -25.63 -7.58
N TYR A 327 -9.45 -26.83 -7.24
CA TYR A 327 -9.36 -27.25 -5.84
C TYR A 327 -8.17 -26.60 -5.15
N CYS A 328 -8.40 -26.09 -3.95
CA CYS A 328 -7.43 -25.42 -3.10
C CYS A 328 -7.09 -26.35 -1.91
N LYS A 329 -6.50 -25.80 -0.84
CA LYS A 329 -6.22 -26.58 0.38
C LYS A 329 -7.47 -27.17 1.04
N ASP A 330 -8.58 -26.43 1.05
CA ASP A 330 -9.78 -26.74 1.85
C ASP A 330 -11.11 -26.60 1.10
N GLY A 331 -11.08 -26.21 -0.19
CA GLY A 331 -12.30 -25.93 -0.95
C GLY A 331 -12.02 -25.58 -2.40
N TRP A 332 -13.02 -25.07 -3.12
CA TRP A 332 -12.92 -24.76 -4.54
C TRP A 332 -13.01 -23.25 -4.80
N ILE A 333 -12.32 -22.79 -5.83
CA ILE A 333 -12.53 -21.47 -6.43
C ILE A 333 -12.92 -21.62 -7.90
N GLY A 334 -13.65 -20.65 -8.43
CA GLY A 334 -14.01 -20.57 -9.84
C GLY A 334 -13.10 -19.61 -10.59
N VAL A 335 -12.79 -19.94 -11.84
CA VAL A 335 -12.03 -19.09 -12.76
C VAL A 335 -12.82 -18.97 -14.05
N ARG A 336 -13.25 -17.75 -14.39
CA ARG A 336 -14.05 -17.48 -15.61
C ARG A 336 -13.18 -17.24 -16.83
N SER A 337 -11.98 -16.68 -16.64
CA SER A 337 -11.04 -16.44 -17.72
C SER A 337 -9.60 -16.60 -17.26
N LEU A 338 -8.70 -16.82 -18.20
CA LEU A 338 -7.26 -16.89 -17.92
C LEU A 338 -6.47 -16.39 -19.11
N MET A 339 -5.18 -16.14 -18.89
CA MET A 339 -4.26 -15.76 -19.95
C MET A 339 -3.21 -16.84 -20.14
N LEU A 340 -3.23 -17.47 -21.32
CA LEU A 340 -2.19 -18.36 -21.83
C LEU A 340 -1.87 -17.90 -23.26
N LYS A 341 -0.81 -17.08 -23.41
CA LYS A 341 -0.46 -16.32 -24.62
C LYS A 341 -1.50 -15.26 -25.04
N LYS A 342 -2.79 -15.60 -25.00
CA LYS A 342 -3.96 -14.73 -25.18
C LYS A 342 -4.95 -14.93 -24.03
N THR A 343 -5.90 -14.01 -23.87
CA THR A 343 -7.02 -14.19 -22.96
C THR A 343 -7.96 -15.27 -23.51
N LEU A 344 -8.35 -16.20 -22.64
CA LEU A 344 -9.23 -17.33 -22.94
C LEU A 344 -10.36 -17.33 -21.91
N THR A 345 -11.58 -17.61 -22.36
CA THR A 345 -12.66 -17.98 -21.44
C THR A 345 -12.40 -19.38 -20.87
N ALA A 346 -13.05 -19.73 -19.76
CA ALA A 346 -13.04 -21.08 -19.22
C ALA A 346 -13.42 -22.13 -20.28
N THR A 347 -14.42 -21.83 -21.12
CA THR A 347 -14.87 -22.68 -22.23
C THR A 347 -13.79 -22.86 -23.29
N ASP A 348 -13.12 -21.76 -23.71
CA ASP A 348 -12.04 -21.83 -24.71
C ASP A 348 -10.86 -22.65 -24.18
N PHE A 349 -10.52 -22.45 -22.91
CA PHE A 349 -9.47 -23.21 -22.26
C PHE A 349 -9.83 -24.69 -22.16
N TYR A 350 -11.08 -25.00 -21.83
CA TYR A 350 -11.58 -26.37 -21.82
C TYR A 350 -11.43 -27.03 -23.20
N ASN A 351 -11.97 -26.41 -24.24
CA ASN A 351 -11.95 -26.97 -25.59
C ASN A 351 -10.54 -27.10 -26.18
N GLY A 352 -9.67 -26.11 -25.92
CA GLY A 352 -8.33 -26.06 -26.50
C GLY A 352 -7.25 -26.80 -25.72
N TYR A 353 -7.42 -26.99 -24.41
CA TYR A 353 -6.36 -27.50 -23.54
C TYR A 353 -6.84 -28.63 -22.62
N LEU A 354 -7.91 -28.43 -21.86
CA LEU A 354 -8.33 -29.40 -20.84
C LEU A 354 -8.91 -30.68 -21.46
N HIS A 355 -9.84 -30.55 -22.40
CA HIS A 355 -10.48 -31.68 -23.08
C HIS A 355 -9.49 -32.51 -23.93
N PRO A 356 -8.63 -31.89 -24.78
CA PRO A 356 -7.58 -32.64 -25.48
C PRO A 356 -6.59 -33.35 -24.54
N TRP A 357 -6.31 -32.76 -23.36
CA TRP A 357 -5.47 -33.41 -22.36
C TRP A 357 -6.13 -34.70 -21.84
N HIS A 358 -7.42 -34.67 -21.50
CA HIS A 358 -8.15 -35.87 -21.06
C HIS A 358 -8.22 -36.95 -22.16
N GLN A 359 -8.39 -36.56 -23.42
CA GLN A 359 -8.38 -37.51 -24.54
C GLN A 359 -7.02 -38.23 -24.69
N LYS A 360 -5.91 -37.50 -24.55
CA LYS A 360 -4.55 -38.06 -24.65
C LYS A 360 -4.12 -38.86 -23.42
N ASN A 361 -4.73 -38.57 -22.27
CA ASN A 361 -4.38 -39.15 -20.98
C ASN A 361 -5.58 -39.89 -20.39
N SER A 362 -6.27 -40.72 -21.19
CA SER A 362 -7.46 -41.48 -20.78
C SER A 362 -7.21 -42.42 -19.58
N HIS A 363 -5.96 -42.85 -19.38
CA HIS A 363 -5.52 -43.68 -18.26
C HIS A 363 -4.93 -42.88 -17.08
N ALA A 364 -4.77 -41.56 -17.22
CA ALA A 364 -4.26 -40.72 -16.15
C ALA A 364 -5.31 -40.55 -15.04
N GLN A 365 -4.83 -40.57 -13.80
CA GLN A 365 -5.66 -40.19 -12.67
C GLN A 365 -6.11 -38.73 -12.84
N PRO A 366 -7.37 -38.37 -12.53
CA PRO A 366 -7.84 -36.98 -12.57
C PRO A 366 -6.96 -36.00 -11.77
N SER A 367 -6.28 -36.51 -10.74
CA SER A 367 -5.27 -35.77 -9.96
C SER A 367 -4.06 -35.28 -10.78
N GLN A 368 -3.77 -35.86 -11.95
CA GLN A 368 -2.67 -35.43 -12.82
C GLN A 368 -3.04 -34.18 -13.65
N CYS A 369 -4.34 -33.85 -13.76
CA CYS A 369 -4.82 -32.66 -14.45
C CYS A 369 -4.93 -31.48 -13.48
N ARG A 370 -3.81 -30.79 -13.25
CA ARG A 370 -3.75 -29.74 -12.24
C ARG A 370 -2.97 -28.51 -12.64
N PHE A 371 -3.38 -27.38 -12.09
CA PHE A 371 -2.52 -26.23 -11.91
C PHE A 371 -1.48 -26.52 -10.84
N GLN A 372 -0.25 -26.05 -11.09
CA GLN A 372 0.86 -26.25 -10.18
C GLN A 372 1.37 -24.91 -9.64
N THR A 373 1.79 -24.91 -8.39
CA THR A 373 2.34 -23.72 -7.74
C THR A 373 3.58 -23.22 -8.48
N LEU A 374 3.52 -21.98 -8.99
CA LEU A 374 4.64 -21.31 -9.63
C LEU A 374 5.67 -20.89 -8.57
N ARG A 375 6.86 -21.47 -8.61
CA ARG A 375 7.97 -21.09 -7.73
C ARG A 375 8.94 -20.17 -8.47
N LEU A 376 8.87 -18.88 -8.19
CA LEU A 376 9.84 -17.94 -8.73
C LEU A 376 11.24 -18.19 -8.14
N PRO A 377 12.31 -18.11 -8.95
CA PRO A 377 13.67 -18.29 -8.45
C PRO A 377 14.00 -17.22 -7.42
N THR A 378 14.55 -17.66 -6.28
CA THR A 378 15.00 -16.78 -5.19
C THR A 378 16.06 -15.79 -5.68
N LYS A 379 16.24 -14.65 -5.01
CA LYS A 379 17.33 -13.69 -5.33
C LYS A 379 18.70 -14.37 -5.40
N LYS A 380 18.94 -15.39 -4.56
CA LYS A 380 20.18 -16.20 -4.55
C LYS A 380 20.31 -17.08 -5.80
N GLN A 381 19.23 -17.70 -6.24
CA GLN A 381 19.18 -18.49 -7.47
C GLN A 381 19.26 -17.64 -8.73
N LYS A 382 18.65 -16.45 -8.76
CA LYS A 382 18.82 -15.48 -9.85
C LYS A 382 20.27 -15.03 -10.00
N LYS A 383 20.96 -14.75 -8.87
CA LYS A 383 22.39 -14.42 -8.88
C LYS A 383 23.24 -15.58 -9.39
N LYS A 384 22.92 -16.82 -9.02
CA LYS A 384 23.61 -18.02 -9.54
C LYS A 384 23.35 -18.28 -11.03
N LEU A 385 22.13 -18.06 -11.53
CA LEU A 385 21.81 -18.13 -12.96
C LEU A 385 22.55 -17.06 -13.77
N LEU A 386 22.62 -15.84 -13.25
CA LEU A 386 23.37 -14.74 -13.88
C LEU A 386 24.88 -15.04 -13.94
N LEU A 387 25.44 -15.64 -12.87
CA LEU A 387 26.85 -16.08 -12.87
C LEU A 387 27.10 -17.29 -13.79
N CYS A 388 26.17 -18.25 -13.90
CA CYS A 388 26.32 -19.37 -14.84
C CYS A 388 26.27 -18.91 -16.29
N ASN A 389 25.41 -17.94 -16.62
CA ASN A 389 25.30 -17.42 -17.98
C ASN A 389 26.48 -16.53 -18.39
N SER A 390 27.18 -15.90 -17.44
CA SER A 390 28.43 -15.16 -17.74
C SER A 390 29.64 -16.07 -17.97
N VAL A 391 29.65 -17.27 -17.38
CA VAL A 391 30.75 -18.25 -17.54
C VAL A 391 30.62 -19.05 -18.85
N LEU A 392 29.41 -19.12 -19.43
CA LEU A 392 29.17 -19.75 -20.74
C LEU A 392 29.35 -18.78 -21.93
N SER A 393 29.76 -17.54 -21.67
CA SER A 393 30.03 -16.50 -22.68
C SER A 393 31.44 -15.94 -22.60
N SER A 394 32.37 -16.66 -21.95
CA SER A 394 33.80 -16.33 -21.87
C SER A 394 34.64 -17.36 -22.60
#